data_AF-A0AAD9UAZ9-F1
#
_entry.id   AF-A0AAD9UAZ9-F1
#
_cell.length_a   1.000
_cell.length_b   1.000
_cell.length_c   1.000
_cell.angle_alpha   90.00
_cell.angle_beta   90.00
_cell.angle_gamma   90.00
#
_symmetry.space_group_name_H-M   'P 1'
#
loop_
_entity.id
_entity.type
_entity.pdbx_description
1 polymer ?
#
loop_
_entity_poly.entity_id
_entity_poly.type
_entity_poly.pdbx_seq_one_letter_code
_entity_poly.pdbx_strand_id
1 'polypeptide(L)'
;MSSTSSLKLGWEDYAVFRFFLLDQNKDNYLVVQDALLKEKRFHGLKLEWGIDQFLSLKAFNDASNGYLVEETCVFGAEIENFSKSDTECFESKVFVTGDQKWKIQPYPKGRRHGNGSHLSLYLVIADSTTLSPASKIYAEFTLRILDQVQARHIAGKGNYWFNASNLDTGWARFATLSYFSQHGNGLLVKDVCLVEAEVTIHGTSAL
;
A
#
# COMPACT_ATOMS: atom_id res chain seq x y z
N MET A 1 -1.46 -12.87 -24.63
CA MET A 1 -2.09 -11.67 -25.22
C MET A 1 -2.68 -10.87 -24.07
N SER A 2 -1.98 -9.81 -23.67
CA SER A 2 -2.33 -8.95 -22.54
C SER A 2 -3.50 -8.06 -22.93
N SER A 3 -4.67 -8.30 -22.36
CA SER A 3 -5.80 -7.38 -22.44
C SER A 3 -5.58 -6.26 -21.43
N THR A 4 -4.95 -5.18 -21.86
CA THR A 4 -5.02 -3.88 -21.18
C THR A 4 -6.48 -3.45 -21.19
N SER A 5 -7.11 -3.44 -20.02
CA SER A 5 -8.49 -2.98 -19.85
C SER A 5 -8.58 -1.52 -20.27
N SER A 6 -9.38 -1.29 -21.30
CA SER A 6 -9.66 0.01 -21.89
C SER A 6 -10.46 0.87 -20.92
N LEU A 7 -9.78 1.71 -20.12
CA LEU A 7 -10.42 2.90 -19.56
C LEU A 7 -10.95 3.72 -20.74
N LYS A 8 -12.23 4.12 -20.70
CA LYS A 8 -12.89 4.84 -21.80
C LYS A 8 -12.05 6.05 -22.22
N LEU A 9 -11.91 6.25 -23.53
CA LEU A 9 -11.25 7.43 -24.09
C LEU A 9 -11.95 8.69 -23.54
N GLY A 10 -11.24 9.49 -22.72
CA GLY A 10 -11.80 10.68 -22.07
C GLY A 10 -12.30 10.50 -20.63
N TRP A 11 -11.97 9.41 -19.93
CA TRP A 11 -12.24 9.28 -18.49
C TRP A 11 -11.34 10.22 -17.67
N GLU A 12 -11.95 10.83 -16.65
CA GLU A 12 -11.28 11.66 -15.64
C GLU A 12 -11.88 11.35 -14.28
N ASP A 13 -11.03 11.25 -13.26
CA ASP A 13 -11.45 11.00 -11.88
C ASP A 13 -10.61 11.82 -10.91
N TYR A 14 -11.18 12.11 -9.75
CA TYR A 14 -10.66 13.03 -8.77
C TYR A 14 -10.59 12.32 -7.42
N ALA A 15 -9.40 12.25 -6.83
CA ALA A 15 -9.23 11.62 -5.52
C ALA A 15 -8.30 12.44 -4.63
N VAL A 16 -8.59 12.46 -3.33
CA VAL A 16 -7.66 12.93 -2.30
C VAL A 16 -6.99 11.70 -1.70
N PHE A 17 -5.66 11.78 -1.51
CA PHE A 17 -4.91 10.72 -0.84
C PHE A 17 -4.23 11.30 0.37
N ARG A 18 -4.32 10.59 1.49
CA ARG A 18 -3.51 10.84 2.68
C ARG A 18 -2.57 9.67 2.88
N PHE A 19 -1.38 9.98 3.36
CA PHE A 19 -0.35 9.01 3.65
C PHE A 19 0.06 9.17 5.10
N PHE A 20 0.35 8.04 5.73
CA PHE A 20 0.65 7.96 7.14
C PHE A 20 2.00 7.28 7.32
N LEU A 21 2.84 7.82 8.19
CA LEU A 21 4.03 7.15 8.67
C LEU A 21 3.95 7.07 10.18
N LEU A 22 4.00 5.86 10.73
CA LEU A 22 3.90 5.66 12.18
C LEU A 22 5.21 6.08 12.85
N ASP A 23 5.13 7.01 13.80
CA ASP A 23 6.13 7.18 14.84
C ASP A 23 5.89 6.10 15.89
N GLN A 24 6.70 5.05 15.82
CA GLN A 24 6.58 3.87 16.68
C GLN A 24 6.97 4.17 18.13
N ASN A 25 7.67 5.28 18.39
CA ASN A 25 8.04 5.69 19.75
C ASN A 25 6.87 6.37 20.47
N LYS A 26 6.05 7.13 19.72
CA LYS A 26 4.93 7.92 20.25
C LYS A 26 3.56 7.32 20.00
N ASP A 27 3.49 6.23 19.24
CA ASP A 27 2.25 5.59 18.79
C ASP A 27 1.29 6.59 18.13
N ASN A 28 1.84 7.40 17.22
CA ASN A 28 1.07 8.37 16.45
C ASN A 28 1.58 8.45 15.01
N TYR A 29 0.77 9.05 14.13
CA TYR A 29 1.12 9.14 12.72
C TYR A 29 1.58 10.54 12.34
N LEU A 30 2.69 10.59 11.61
CA LEU A 30 2.94 11.68 10.69
C LEU A 30 1.95 11.54 9.52
N VAL A 31 0.95 12.41 9.50
CA VAL A 31 0.02 12.51 8.37
C VAL A 31 0.60 13.48 7.35
N VAL A 32 0.94 12.98 6.17
CA VAL A 32 1.34 13.84 5.05
C VAL A 32 0.23 13.85 4.03
N GLN A 33 -0.35 15.03 3.86
CA GLN A 33 -1.35 15.35 2.86
C GLN A 33 -0.82 16.46 1.96
N ASP A 34 -1.31 16.52 0.72
CA ASP A 34 -1.02 17.67 -0.14
C ASP A 34 -1.54 18.94 0.53
N ALA A 35 -0.70 19.98 0.62
CA ALA A 35 -0.95 21.21 1.37
C ALA A 35 -2.24 21.95 0.94
N LEU A 36 -2.80 21.63 -0.23
CA LEU A 36 -4.00 22.27 -0.75
C LEU A 36 -5.29 21.47 -0.57
N LEU A 37 -5.24 20.25 0.00
CA LEU A 37 -6.38 19.29 0.02
C LEU A 37 -7.06 19.15 -1.36
N LYS A 38 -6.31 19.41 -2.43
CA LYS A 38 -6.88 19.54 -3.76
C LYS A 38 -6.98 18.16 -4.37
N GLU A 39 -8.20 17.79 -4.74
CA GLU A 39 -8.48 16.59 -5.52
C GLU A 39 -7.50 16.46 -6.69
N LYS A 40 -6.93 15.27 -6.82
CA LYS A 40 -5.95 14.95 -7.85
C LYS A 40 -6.66 14.35 -9.06
N ARG A 41 -6.52 15.02 -10.20
CA ARG A 41 -7.13 14.59 -11.47
C ARG A 41 -6.31 13.46 -12.08
N PHE A 42 -6.92 12.29 -12.21
CA PHE A 42 -6.43 11.17 -12.99
C PHE A 42 -7.02 11.22 -14.39
N HIS A 43 -6.22 10.88 -15.38
CA HIS A 43 -6.67 10.72 -16.76
C HIS A 43 -5.65 9.84 -17.51
N GLY A 44 -5.93 9.50 -18.77
CA GLY A 44 -5.10 8.57 -19.55
C GLY A 44 -3.62 8.96 -19.73
N LEU A 45 -3.22 10.19 -19.39
CA LEU A 45 -1.82 10.65 -19.41
C LEU A 45 -1.25 10.92 -18.01
N LYS A 46 -2.07 10.87 -16.96
CA LYS A 46 -1.69 11.14 -15.57
C LYS A 46 -2.34 10.10 -14.67
N LEU A 47 -1.64 8.98 -14.51
CA LEU A 47 -2.09 7.84 -13.71
C LEU A 47 -1.53 7.84 -12.28
N GLU A 48 -0.59 8.75 -11.96
CA GLU A 48 0.12 8.75 -10.68
C GLU A 48 0.25 10.17 -10.09
N TRP A 49 0.07 10.27 -8.78
CA TRP A 49 0.26 11.49 -7.99
C TRP A 49 1.20 11.25 -6.79
N GLY A 50 2.22 12.10 -6.65
CA GLY A 50 3.30 12.01 -5.68
C GLY A 50 3.31 13.14 -4.65
N ILE A 51 4.13 13.01 -3.61
CA ILE A 51 4.67 14.16 -2.85
C ILE A 51 6.18 13.96 -2.90
N ASP A 52 6.86 14.80 -3.66
CA ASP A 52 8.28 14.61 -4.02
C ASP A 52 9.24 14.83 -2.83
N GLN A 53 8.73 15.30 -1.69
CA GLN A 53 9.47 15.51 -0.43
C GLN A 53 8.61 15.10 0.78
N PHE A 54 8.25 13.82 0.86
CA PHE A 54 7.41 13.30 1.95
C PHE A 54 8.07 13.44 3.33
N LEU A 55 9.30 12.94 3.45
CA LEU A 55 10.12 13.04 4.66
C LEU A 55 11.59 12.99 4.24
N SER A 56 12.44 13.84 4.83
CA SER A 56 13.87 13.77 4.53
C SER A 56 14.45 12.43 5.02
N LEU A 57 15.38 11.85 4.26
CA LEU A 57 16.05 10.61 4.65
C LEU A 57 16.74 10.73 6.03
N LYS A 58 17.25 11.92 6.35
CA LYS A 58 17.82 12.22 7.67
C LYS A 58 16.77 12.09 8.78
N ALA A 59 15.58 12.65 8.60
CA ALA A 59 14.52 12.57 9.58
C ALA A 59 13.94 11.15 9.70
N PHE A 60 13.86 10.41 8.58
CA PHE A 60 13.42 9.02 8.56
C PHE A 60 14.37 8.09 9.34
N ASN A 61 15.68 8.25 9.15
CA ASN A 61 16.71 7.41 9.79
C ASN A 61 17.09 7.88 11.21
N ASP A 62 16.57 9.01 11.68
CA ASP A 62 16.79 9.47 13.05
C ASP A 62 15.91 8.68 14.01
N ALA A 63 16.53 7.80 14.80
CA ALA A 63 15.86 6.93 15.74
C ALA A 63 14.96 7.67 16.76
N SER A 64 15.25 8.94 17.07
CA SER A 64 14.41 9.74 17.97
C SER A 64 13.04 10.07 17.38
N ASN A 65 12.90 10.01 16.06
CA ASN A 65 11.63 10.24 15.36
C ASN A 65 10.75 8.97 15.24
N GLY A 66 11.27 7.78 15.57
CA GLY A 66 10.48 6.55 15.67
C GLY A 66 9.96 5.98 14.33
N TYR A 67 10.33 6.55 13.19
CA TYR A 67 9.85 6.12 11.88
C TYR A 67 10.52 4.83 11.36
N LEU A 68 11.76 4.58 11.80
CA LEU A 68 12.52 3.36 11.53
C LEU A 68 13.06 2.83 12.85
N VAL A 69 12.49 1.72 13.33
CA VAL A 69 12.86 1.05 14.58
C VAL A 69 13.22 -0.38 14.24
N GLU A 70 14.43 -0.82 14.57
CA GLU A 70 14.91 -2.19 14.27
C GLU A 70 14.67 -2.60 12.80
N GLU A 71 15.05 -1.72 11.87
CA GLU A 71 14.86 -1.90 10.41
C GLU A 71 13.39 -2.07 9.97
N THR A 72 12.46 -1.74 10.87
CA THR A 72 11.02 -1.85 10.65
C THR A 72 10.40 -0.46 10.52
N CYS A 73 9.61 -0.28 9.48
CA CYS A 73 8.79 0.92 9.28
C CYS A 73 7.33 0.52 9.02
N VAL A 74 6.39 1.35 9.48
CA VAL A 74 4.95 1.16 9.22
C VAL A 74 4.42 2.33 8.39
N PHE A 75 4.01 2.02 7.16
CA PHE A 75 3.47 2.98 6.22
C PHE A 75 1.98 2.72 5.97
N GLY A 76 1.17 3.77 6.05
CA GLY A 76 -0.27 3.74 5.81
C GLY A 76 -0.70 4.60 4.62
N ALA A 77 -1.82 4.24 4.01
CA ALA A 77 -2.47 5.02 2.97
C ALA A 77 -3.99 5.07 3.15
N GLU A 78 -4.56 6.24 2.89
CA GLU A 78 -6.00 6.47 2.78
C GLU A 78 -6.43 6.38 1.32
N ILE A 79 -7.47 5.58 1.07
CA ILE A 79 -8.00 5.36 -0.28
C ILE A 79 -9.49 5.70 -0.25
N GLU A 80 -9.83 6.83 -0.86
CA GLU A 80 -11.20 7.30 -1.05
C GLU A 80 -11.85 6.64 -2.28
N ASN A 81 -13.18 6.68 -2.35
CA ASN A 81 -13.98 6.09 -3.44
C ASN A 81 -13.64 4.61 -3.70
N PHE A 82 -13.28 3.87 -2.64
CA PHE A 82 -12.68 2.54 -2.74
C PHE A 82 -13.59 1.53 -3.45
N SER A 83 -14.91 1.63 -3.25
CA SER A 83 -15.89 0.73 -3.86
C SER A 83 -16.42 1.22 -5.22
N LYS A 84 -16.24 2.50 -5.54
CA LYS A 84 -16.85 3.16 -6.72
C LYS A 84 -15.96 3.20 -7.95
N SER A 85 -14.66 2.95 -7.81
CA SER A 85 -13.78 2.99 -8.97
C SER A 85 -13.95 1.74 -9.85
N ASP A 86 -13.86 1.95 -11.17
CA ASP A 86 -13.72 0.86 -12.14
C ASP A 86 -12.28 0.30 -12.16
N THR A 87 -11.41 0.81 -11.29
CA THR A 87 -10.02 0.39 -11.20
C THR A 87 -9.92 -1.03 -10.64
N GLU A 88 -9.09 -1.85 -11.28
CA GLU A 88 -8.80 -3.21 -10.81
C GLU A 88 -7.98 -3.19 -9.51
N CYS A 89 -7.08 -2.23 -9.37
CA CYS A 89 -6.11 -2.12 -8.29
C CYS A 89 -5.84 -0.66 -7.91
N PHE A 90 -5.79 -0.38 -6.62
CA PHE A 90 -5.18 0.85 -6.12
C PHE A 90 -3.69 0.63 -5.85
N GLU A 91 -2.90 1.68 -5.93
CA GLU A 91 -1.50 1.65 -5.51
C GLU A 91 -1.26 2.71 -4.45
N SER A 92 -0.59 2.33 -3.36
CA SER A 92 -0.06 3.31 -2.43
C SER A 92 1.10 4.09 -3.07
N LYS A 93 1.53 5.15 -2.39
CA LYS A 93 2.84 5.72 -2.67
C LYS A 93 3.96 4.74 -2.40
N VAL A 94 5.08 5.02 -3.07
CA VAL A 94 6.35 4.36 -2.81
C VAL A 94 6.85 4.78 -1.43
N PHE A 95 7.16 3.80 -0.60
CA PHE A 95 7.89 3.97 0.64
C PHE A 95 9.20 3.18 0.58
N VAL A 96 10.20 3.59 1.36
CA VAL A 96 11.55 3.02 1.29
C VAL A 96 11.89 2.35 2.61
N THR A 97 12.34 1.09 2.55
CA THR A 97 12.95 0.38 3.68
C THR A 97 13.96 -0.65 3.18
N GLY A 98 15.08 -0.79 3.90
CA GLY A 98 16.25 -1.61 3.52
C GLY A 98 16.72 -1.33 2.09
N ASP A 99 16.86 -0.05 1.74
CA ASP A 99 17.23 0.47 0.41
C ASP A 99 16.32 0.06 -0.75
N GLN A 100 15.20 -0.59 -0.45
CA GLN A 100 14.23 -1.04 -1.43
C GLN A 100 12.99 -0.15 -1.41
N LYS A 101 12.45 0.11 -2.60
CA LYS A 101 11.19 0.83 -2.82
C LYS A 101 10.02 -0.13 -2.85
N TRP A 102 8.99 0.12 -2.05
CA TRP A 102 7.83 -0.73 -1.84
C TRP A 102 6.52 0.03 -2.10
N LYS A 103 5.46 -0.70 -2.47
CA LYS A 103 4.07 -0.22 -2.60
C LYS A 103 3.12 -1.25 -2.00
N ILE A 104 1.97 -0.76 -1.50
CA ILE A 104 0.81 -1.57 -1.15
C ILE A 104 -0.15 -1.56 -2.34
N GLN A 105 -0.66 -2.72 -2.72
CA GLN A 105 -1.64 -2.87 -3.80
C GLN A 105 -2.94 -3.54 -3.28
N PRO A 106 -3.96 -2.74 -2.95
CA PRO A 106 -5.31 -3.23 -2.68
C PRO A 106 -6.09 -3.47 -3.97
N TYR A 107 -6.77 -4.62 -4.04
CA TYR A 107 -7.67 -4.99 -5.14
C TYR A 107 -9.10 -5.08 -4.57
N PRO A 108 -9.93 -4.03 -4.76
CA PRO A 108 -11.27 -3.96 -4.15
C PRO A 108 -12.17 -5.11 -4.55
N LYS A 109 -12.05 -5.59 -5.79
CA LYS A 109 -12.83 -6.71 -6.35
C LYS A 109 -12.08 -8.04 -6.32
N GLY A 110 -10.89 -8.04 -5.73
CA GLY A 110 -10.02 -9.21 -5.61
C GLY A 110 -9.14 -9.49 -6.82
N ARG A 111 -8.10 -10.29 -6.60
CA ARG A 111 -7.12 -10.74 -7.59
C ARG A 111 -6.91 -12.24 -7.49
N ARG A 112 -6.59 -12.88 -8.62
CA ARG A 112 -6.36 -14.35 -8.72
C ARG A 112 -7.53 -15.12 -8.09
N HIS A 113 -7.26 -16.00 -7.14
CA HIS A 113 -8.27 -16.85 -6.49
C HIS A 113 -9.27 -16.09 -5.60
N GLY A 114 -9.05 -14.80 -5.32
CA GLY A 114 -9.99 -13.95 -4.60
C GLY A 114 -10.99 -13.19 -5.46
N ASN A 115 -10.80 -13.20 -6.79
CA ASN A 115 -11.57 -12.38 -7.72
C ASN A 115 -13.09 -12.56 -7.52
N GLY A 116 -13.82 -11.45 -7.41
CA GLY A 116 -15.27 -11.37 -7.22
C GLY A 116 -15.79 -11.79 -5.84
N SER A 117 -14.93 -12.22 -4.91
CA SER A 117 -15.36 -12.77 -3.61
C SER A 117 -14.65 -12.17 -2.40
N HIS A 118 -13.39 -11.77 -2.58
CA HIS A 118 -12.56 -11.22 -1.52
C HIS A 118 -11.87 -9.96 -2.02
N LEU A 119 -11.69 -8.99 -1.13
CA LEU A 119 -10.67 -7.98 -1.28
C LEU A 119 -9.31 -8.67 -1.16
N SER A 120 -8.39 -8.33 -2.07
CA SER A 120 -7.00 -8.80 -2.00
C SER A 120 -6.05 -7.67 -1.64
N LEU A 121 -4.96 -8.00 -0.96
CA LEU A 121 -3.97 -7.03 -0.50
C LEU A 121 -2.56 -7.59 -0.70
N TYR A 122 -1.71 -6.83 -1.38
CA TYR A 122 -0.36 -7.23 -1.77
C TYR A 122 0.68 -6.18 -1.38
N LEU A 123 1.88 -6.66 -1.06
CA LEU A 123 3.10 -5.87 -0.95
C LEU A 123 3.92 -6.10 -2.23
N VAL A 124 4.43 -5.02 -2.82
CA VAL A 124 5.11 -5.07 -4.11
C VAL A 124 6.39 -4.22 -4.10
N ILE A 125 7.44 -4.71 -4.74
CA ILE A 125 8.61 -3.91 -5.09
C ILE A 125 8.25 -2.93 -6.21
N ALA A 126 8.37 -1.64 -5.92
CA ALA A 126 7.89 -0.57 -6.81
C ALA A 126 8.76 -0.35 -8.05
N ASP A 127 10.02 -0.77 -7.99
CA ASP A 127 11.01 -0.55 -9.04
C ASP A 127 11.86 -1.81 -9.16
N SER A 128 11.59 -2.63 -10.18
CA SER A 128 12.31 -3.88 -10.40
C SER A 128 13.77 -3.66 -10.79
N THR A 129 14.15 -2.46 -11.23
CA THR A 129 15.52 -2.14 -11.62
C THR A 129 16.47 -2.00 -10.44
N THR A 130 15.93 -1.84 -9.22
CA THR A 130 16.74 -1.84 -7.99
C THR A 130 17.19 -3.24 -7.60
N LEU A 131 16.60 -4.29 -8.18
CA LEU A 131 16.99 -5.67 -7.94
C LEU A 131 17.99 -6.13 -9.00
N SER A 132 19.14 -6.63 -8.54
CA SER A 132 20.02 -7.41 -9.42
C SER A 132 19.31 -8.71 -9.82
N PRO A 133 19.36 -9.13 -11.10
CA PRO A 133 18.80 -10.41 -11.54
C PRO A 133 19.35 -11.63 -10.79
N ALA A 134 20.53 -11.50 -10.18
CA ALA A 134 21.20 -12.55 -9.40
C ALA A 134 21.00 -12.40 -7.88
N SER A 135 20.06 -11.55 -7.44
CA SER A 135 19.82 -11.28 -6.01
C SER A 135 18.37 -11.53 -5.62
N LYS A 136 18.19 -11.88 -4.34
CA LYS A 136 16.89 -11.95 -3.68
C LYS A 136 16.93 -11.24 -2.32
N ILE A 137 15.81 -10.60 -1.97
CA ILE A 137 15.60 -9.90 -0.70
C ILE A 137 14.67 -10.74 0.16
N TYR A 138 15.07 -11.06 1.39
CA TYR A 138 14.17 -11.68 2.36
C TYR A 138 13.55 -10.60 3.23
N ALA A 139 12.23 -10.52 3.21
CA ALA A 139 11.48 -9.59 4.05
C ALA A 139 10.37 -10.31 4.81
N GLU A 140 10.20 -9.94 6.07
CA GLU A 140 8.99 -10.17 6.83
C GLU A 140 8.10 -8.92 6.72
N PHE A 141 6.79 -9.13 6.61
CA PHE A 141 5.85 -8.03 6.47
C PHE A 141 4.50 -8.36 7.09
N THR A 142 3.80 -7.30 7.52
CA THR A 142 2.40 -7.35 7.93
C THR A 142 1.60 -6.35 7.09
N LEU A 143 0.56 -6.82 6.40
CA LEU A 143 -0.40 -5.94 5.73
C LEU A 143 -1.66 -5.84 6.59
N ARG A 144 -2.22 -4.63 6.72
CA ARG A 144 -3.42 -4.37 7.53
C ARG A 144 -4.47 -3.59 6.76
N ILE A 145 -5.74 -3.82 7.11
CA ILE A 145 -6.85 -2.89 6.86
C ILE A 145 -7.35 -2.41 8.21
N LEU A 146 -7.37 -1.09 8.39
CA LEU A 146 -7.71 -0.51 9.68
C LEU A 146 -9.22 -0.39 9.84
N ASP A 147 -9.73 -0.97 10.93
CA ASP A 147 -11.04 -0.64 11.47
C ASP A 147 -11.01 0.79 12.05
N GLN A 148 -11.76 1.68 11.41
CA GLN A 148 -11.85 3.11 11.71
C GLN A 148 -12.84 3.45 12.84
N VAL A 149 -13.50 2.44 13.43
CA VAL A 149 -14.55 2.62 14.44
C VAL A 149 -14.16 2.00 15.77
N GLN A 150 -13.69 0.76 15.76
CA GLN A 150 -13.42 -0.02 16.98
C GLN A 150 -11.95 -0.38 17.14
N ALA A 151 -11.07 0.10 16.25
CA ALA A 151 -9.64 -0.23 16.21
C ALA A 151 -9.34 -1.75 16.13
N ARG A 152 -10.32 -2.57 15.69
CA ARG A 152 -10.14 -4.01 15.46
C ARG A 152 -9.63 -4.25 14.05
N HIS A 153 -8.40 -3.83 13.80
CA HIS A 153 -7.75 -3.98 12.50
C HIS A 153 -7.65 -5.46 12.09
N ILE A 154 -7.78 -5.73 10.80
CA ILE A 154 -7.50 -7.06 10.26
C ILE A 154 -6.10 -7.05 9.64
N ALA A 155 -5.33 -8.11 9.88
CA ALA A 155 -3.93 -8.18 9.50
C ALA A 155 -3.58 -9.55 8.92
N GLY A 156 -2.71 -9.56 7.93
CA GLY A 156 -2.00 -10.74 7.46
C GLY A 156 -0.50 -10.53 7.67
N LYS A 157 0.16 -11.46 8.36
CA LYS A 157 1.62 -11.48 8.53
C LYS A 157 2.23 -12.59 7.69
N GLY A 158 3.33 -12.30 7.01
CA GLY A 158 4.02 -13.26 6.15
C GLY A 158 5.49 -12.88 5.96
N ASN A 159 6.23 -13.78 5.31
CA ASN A 159 7.58 -13.52 4.86
C ASN A 159 7.77 -14.05 3.44
N TYR A 160 8.67 -13.46 2.67
CA TYR A 160 8.86 -13.80 1.27
C TYR A 160 10.24 -13.45 0.74
N TRP A 161 10.67 -14.20 -0.28
CA TRP A 161 11.88 -13.94 -1.05
C TRP A 161 11.52 -13.20 -2.33
N PHE A 162 11.71 -11.88 -2.32
CA PHE A 162 11.51 -11.04 -3.49
C PHE A 162 12.71 -11.11 -4.42
N ASN A 163 12.47 -11.15 -5.72
CA ASN A 163 13.52 -11.12 -6.74
C ASN A 163 12.98 -10.51 -8.04
N ALA A 164 13.84 -10.31 -9.03
CA ALA A 164 13.46 -9.66 -10.29
C ALA A 164 12.29 -10.36 -11.06
N SER A 165 12.02 -11.64 -10.78
CA SER A 165 10.90 -12.41 -11.35
C SER A 165 9.68 -12.51 -10.42
N ASN A 166 9.84 -12.22 -9.13
CA ASN A 166 8.81 -12.32 -8.09
C ASN A 166 8.79 -11.04 -7.26
N LEU A 167 8.11 -10.02 -7.79
CA LEU A 167 8.09 -8.68 -7.22
C LEU A 167 6.98 -8.47 -6.18
N ASP A 168 6.00 -9.38 -6.11
CA ASP A 168 4.82 -9.24 -5.26
C ASP A 168 4.53 -10.49 -4.42
N THR A 169 3.95 -10.25 -3.24
CA THR A 169 3.32 -11.30 -2.43
C THR A 169 2.24 -10.69 -1.56
N GLY A 170 1.34 -11.53 -1.06
CA GLY A 170 0.19 -11.10 -0.27
C GLY A 170 -0.94 -12.10 -0.31
N TRP A 171 -2.15 -11.63 0.00
CA TRP A 171 -3.31 -12.50 0.15
C TRP A 171 -4.34 -12.20 -0.93
N ALA A 172 -4.54 -13.18 -1.82
CA ALA A 172 -5.66 -13.16 -2.75
C ALA A 172 -7.00 -13.12 -2.00
N ARG A 173 -7.10 -13.75 -0.83
CA ARG A 173 -8.30 -13.81 0.01
C ARG A 173 -8.06 -13.13 1.36
N PHE A 174 -7.84 -11.81 1.35
CA PHE A 174 -7.53 -11.07 2.58
C PHE A 174 -8.78 -10.84 3.44
N ALA A 175 -9.85 -10.31 2.85
CA ALA A 175 -11.15 -10.12 3.52
C ALA A 175 -12.29 -10.45 2.56
N THR A 176 -13.36 -11.10 3.02
CA THR A 176 -14.54 -11.28 2.17
C THR A 176 -15.17 -9.93 1.86
N LEU A 177 -15.71 -9.75 0.65
CA LEU A 177 -16.34 -8.48 0.26
C LEU A 177 -17.53 -8.12 1.15
N SER A 178 -18.27 -9.13 1.62
CA SER A 178 -19.40 -8.93 2.55
C SER A 178 -18.95 -8.43 3.92
N TYR A 179 -17.88 -9.00 4.47
CA TYR A 179 -17.32 -8.56 5.75
C TYR A 179 -16.71 -7.15 5.61
N PHE A 180 -15.97 -6.90 4.53
CA PHE A 180 -15.33 -5.61 4.29
C PHE A 180 -16.33 -4.46 4.15
N SER A 181 -17.42 -4.68 3.41
CA SER A 181 -18.41 -3.62 3.10
C SER A 181 -19.44 -3.41 4.21
N GLN A 182 -19.48 -4.27 5.22
CA GLN A 182 -20.46 -4.18 6.30
C GLN A 182 -20.11 -3.01 7.22
N HIS A 183 -21.01 -2.02 7.29
CA HIS A 183 -20.83 -0.79 8.08
C HIS A 183 -20.38 -1.02 9.52
N GLY A 184 -20.88 -2.07 10.19
CA GLY A 184 -20.53 -2.38 11.58
C GLY A 184 -19.09 -2.86 11.81
N ASN A 185 -18.35 -3.22 10.74
CA ASN A 185 -16.98 -3.72 10.85
C ASN A 185 -15.93 -2.61 10.70
N GLY A 186 -16.33 -1.39 10.31
CA GLY A 186 -15.46 -0.21 10.30
C GLY A 186 -14.31 -0.22 9.28
N LEU A 187 -14.22 -1.24 8.42
CA LEU A 187 -13.15 -1.37 7.41
C LEU A 187 -13.34 -0.45 6.19
N LEU A 188 -14.60 -0.10 5.89
CA LEU A 188 -14.98 0.85 4.85
C LEU A 188 -15.95 1.86 5.45
N VAL A 189 -15.48 3.10 5.66
CA VAL A 189 -16.28 4.19 6.26
C VAL A 189 -16.35 5.33 5.28
N LYS A 190 -17.57 5.76 4.92
CA LYS A 190 -17.80 6.81 3.90
C LYS A 190 -17.07 6.52 2.57
N ASP A 191 -16.96 5.25 2.21
CA ASP A 191 -16.24 4.78 1.02
C ASP A 191 -14.72 5.04 1.06
N VAL A 192 -14.18 5.17 2.27
CA VAL A 192 -12.75 5.32 2.55
C VAL A 192 -12.21 4.06 3.23
N CYS A 193 -11.12 3.52 2.70
CA CYS A 193 -10.38 2.38 3.23
C CYS A 193 -8.98 2.83 3.66
N LEU A 194 -8.55 2.42 4.86
CA LEU A 194 -7.20 2.66 5.35
C LEU A 194 -6.41 1.36 5.31
N VAL A 195 -5.26 1.38 4.66
CA VAL A 195 -4.36 0.22 4.54
C VAL A 195 -2.99 0.53 5.13
N GLU A 196 -2.34 -0.47 5.69
CA GLU A 196 -0.96 -0.35 6.18
C GLU A 196 -0.08 -1.50 5.74
N ALA A 197 1.22 -1.21 5.65
CA ALA A 197 2.28 -2.18 5.54
C ALA A 197 3.37 -1.90 6.58
N GLU A 198 3.64 -2.91 7.40
CA GLU A 198 4.84 -3.02 8.21
C GLU A 198 5.81 -3.93 7.49
N VAL A 199 7.06 -3.50 7.31
CA VAL A 199 8.05 -4.25 6.55
C VAL A 199 9.38 -4.23 7.29
N THR A 200 9.95 -5.42 7.48
CA THR A 200 11.25 -5.66 8.08
C THR A 200 12.11 -6.42 7.09
N ILE A 201 13.30 -5.90 6.77
CA ILE A 201 14.24 -6.55 5.86
C ILE A 201 15.21 -7.38 6.69
N HIS A 202 15.40 -8.65 6.34
CA HIS A 202 16.30 -9.55 7.07
C HIS A 202 17.64 -9.77 6.35
N GLY A 203 17.72 -9.42 5.07
CA GLY A 203 18.97 -9.43 4.31
C GLY A 203 18.79 -9.75 2.83
N THR A 204 19.91 -9.71 2.13
CA THR A 204 20.02 -10.03 0.71
C THR A 204 20.87 -11.29 0.52
N SER A 205 20.53 -12.09 -0.48
CA SER A 205 21.30 -13.28 -0.86
C SER A 205 21.51 -13.30 -2.37
N ALA A 206 22.67 -13.80 -2.80
CA ALA A 206 22.84 -14.22 -4.19
C ALA A 206 21.93 -15.42 -4.49
N LEU A 207 21.46 -15.52 -5.73
CA LEU A 207 20.70 -16.66 -6.26
C LEU A 207 21.63 -17.82 -6.63
#